data_AF-A0A821QMJ9-F1
#
_entry.id   AF-A0A821QMJ9-F1
#
_cell.length_a   1.000
_cell.length_b   1.000
_cell.length_c   1.000
_cell.angle_alpha   90.00
_cell.angle_beta   90.00
_cell.angle_gamma   90.00
#
_symmetry.space_group_name_H-M   'P 1'
#
loop_
_entity.id
_entity.type
_entity.pdbx_description
1 polymer ?
#
loop_
_entity_poly.entity_id
_entity_poly.type
_entity_poly.pdbx_seq_one_letter_code
_entity_poly.pdbx_strand_id
1 'polypeptide(L)'
;NDGKVKIESYINNLHPTENKDLYELIEEIFETLIPLFNKVLTNLIDNQTKQNRIIVDPYSWYDNSNSYNAFGNRPIKLPDVGEFQMPSSTSSKMSNIDLRGRKLQVIVKLANIVLTPDNPKYPGGVWHVEGMENEHIVATGIFYYFNSNITQS
;
A
#
# COMPACT_ATOMS: atom_id res chain seq x y z
N ASN A 1 -10.17 -11.43 22.33
CA ASN A 1 -10.05 -10.16 21.59
C ASN A 1 -10.32 -10.48 20.14
N ASP A 2 -11.51 -10.15 19.68
CA ASP A 2 -12.25 -10.99 18.74
C ASP A 2 -12.11 -10.49 17.29
N GLY A 3 -11.01 -9.79 17.01
CA GLY A 3 -10.77 -9.10 15.74
C GLY A 3 -11.52 -7.78 15.58
N LYS A 4 -12.29 -7.36 16.60
CA LYS A 4 -13.04 -6.11 16.61
C LYS A 4 -12.15 -4.86 16.64
N VAL A 5 -12.55 -3.85 15.88
CA VAL A 5 -11.88 -2.55 15.80
C VAL A 5 -12.76 -1.50 16.45
N LYS A 6 -12.15 -0.56 17.17
CA LYS A 6 -12.83 0.63 17.71
C LYS A 6 -12.03 1.87 17.40
N ILE A 7 -12.71 2.91 16.95
CA ILE A 7 -12.13 4.23 16.73
C ILE A 7 -12.14 4.97 18.08
N GLU A 8 -10.95 5.24 18.61
CA GLU A 8 -10.79 5.90 19.91
C GLU A 8 -10.68 7.43 19.83
N SER A 9 -10.57 7.98 18.63
CA SER A 9 -10.29 9.41 18.41
C SER A 9 -11.15 10.00 17.30
N TYR A 10 -11.34 11.32 17.36
CA TYR A 10 -11.98 12.08 16.30
C TYR A 10 -11.30 11.89 14.94
N ILE A 11 -12.10 11.64 13.90
CA ILE A 11 -11.67 11.67 12.51
C ILE A 11 -11.90 13.08 11.98
N ASN A 12 -10.85 13.67 11.39
CA ASN A 12 -10.93 15.03 10.86
C ASN A 12 -12.10 15.20 9.88
N ASN A 13 -12.88 16.26 10.06
CA ASN A 13 -14.11 16.57 9.30
C ASN A 13 -15.26 15.56 9.43
N LEU A 14 -15.27 14.70 10.44
CA LEU A 14 -16.34 13.72 10.64
C LEU A 14 -16.80 13.67 12.11
N HIS A 15 -18.00 14.18 12.39
CA HIS A 15 -18.49 14.30 13.76
C HIS A 15 -19.00 12.96 14.30
N PRO A 16 -18.50 12.46 15.45
CA PRO A 16 -18.75 11.09 15.91
C PRO A 16 -20.20 10.81 16.30
N THR A 17 -20.94 11.83 16.74
CA THR A 17 -22.34 11.67 17.16
C THR A 17 -23.31 11.81 15.99
N GLU A 18 -22.97 12.66 15.01
CA GLU A 18 -23.83 12.93 13.85
C GLU A 18 -23.63 11.87 12.76
N ASN A 19 -22.42 11.31 12.67
CA ASN A 19 -22.04 10.32 11.68
C ASN A 19 -21.72 8.96 12.29
N LYS A 20 -22.46 8.58 13.34
CA LYS A 20 -22.26 7.33 14.08
C LYS A 20 -22.18 6.11 13.15
N ASP A 21 -23.12 5.98 12.23
CA ASP A 21 -23.18 4.86 11.29
C ASP A 21 -21.92 4.78 10.39
N LEU A 22 -21.36 5.94 10.02
CA LEU A 22 -20.12 5.99 9.23
C LEU A 22 -18.90 5.62 10.07
N TYR A 23 -18.85 5.98 11.36
CA TYR A 23 -17.80 5.49 12.26
C TYR A 23 -17.87 3.96 12.41
N GLU A 24 -19.06 3.40 12.62
CA GLU A 24 -19.25 1.95 12.72
C GLU A 24 -18.83 1.24 11.41
N LEU A 25 -19.20 1.81 10.25
CA LEU A 25 -18.76 1.28 8.95
C LEU A 25 -17.24 1.33 8.78
N ILE A 26 -16.58 2.43 9.19
CA ILE A 26 -15.11 2.53 9.11
C ILE A 26 -14.46 1.48 10.01
N GLU A 27 -14.98 1.25 11.22
CA GLU A 27 -14.52 0.17 12.11
C GLU A 27 -14.60 -1.19 11.40
N GLU A 28 -15.76 -1.53 10.82
CA GLU A 28 -15.95 -2.77 10.08
C GLU A 28 -14.99 -2.92 8.90
N ILE A 29 -14.76 -1.85 8.13
CA ILE A 29 -13.77 -1.86 7.05
C ILE A 29 -12.39 -2.18 7.61
N PHE A 30 -11.97 -1.54 8.69
CA PHE A 30 -10.68 -1.84 9.31
C PHE A 30 -10.61 -3.28 9.85
N GLU A 31 -11.70 -3.84 10.39
CA GLU A 31 -11.75 -5.27 10.77
C GLU A 31 -11.37 -6.18 9.59
N THR A 32 -11.85 -5.86 8.38
CA THR A 32 -11.49 -6.61 7.17
C THR A 32 -10.05 -6.40 6.71
N LEU A 33 -9.47 -5.22 6.99
CA LEU A 33 -8.10 -4.86 6.58
C LEU A 33 -7.04 -5.39 7.55
N ILE A 34 -7.35 -5.59 8.83
CA ILE A 34 -6.38 -6.04 9.85
C ILE A 34 -5.63 -7.32 9.44
N PRO A 35 -6.28 -8.38 8.95
CA PRO A 35 -5.57 -9.58 8.47
C PRO A 35 -4.59 -9.29 7.32
N LEU A 36 -4.91 -8.30 6.47
CA LEU A 36 -4.03 -7.88 5.37
C LEU A 36 -2.84 -7.08 5.90
N PHE A 37 -3.06 -6.18 6.86
CA PHE A 37 -1.98 -5.44 7.52
C PHE A 37 -1.04 -6.37 8.29
N ASN A 38 -1.57 -7.37 9.01
CA ASN A 38 -0.76 -8.41 9.66
C ASN A 38 0.17 -9.09 8.65
N LYS A 39 -0.34 -9.44 7.46
CA LYS A 39 0.47 -10.04 6.39
C LYS A 39 1.54 -9.08 5.85
N VAL A 40 1.18 -7.82 5.58
CA VAL A 40 2.14 -6.81 5.11
C VAL A 40 3.27 -6.62 6.12
N LEU A 41 2.94 -6.42 7.40
CA LEU A 41 3.94 -6.20 8.45
C LEU A 41 4.81 -7.44 8.70
N THR A 42 4.21 -8.64 8.71
CA THR A 42 4.97 -9.90 8.82
C THR A 42 5.94 -10.03 7.65
N ASN A 43 5.49 -9.78 6.42
CA ASN A 43 6.34 -9.81 5.24
C ASN A 43 7.44 -8.74 5.28
N LEU A 44 7.18 -7.54 5.79
CA LEU A 44 8.19 -6.49 5.90
C LEU A 44 9.32 -6.89 6.85
N ILE A 45 8.98 -7.47 8.01
CA ILE A 45 9.97 -7.97 8.97
C ILE A 45 10.75 -9.15 8.37
N ASP A 46 10.06 -10.08 7.72
CA ASP A 46 10.71 -11.23 7.08
C ASP A 46 11.61 -10.78 5.90
N ASN A 47 11.17 -9.82 5.10
CA ASN A 47 11.90 -9.33 3.94
C ASN A 47 13.17 -8.57 4.30
N GLN A 48 13.32 -8.05 5.52
CA GLN A 48 14.62 -7.53 5.98
C GLN A 48 15.72 -8.61 5.94
N THR A 49 15.34 -9.89 5.98
CA THR A 49 16.26 -11.02 5.91
C THR A 49 16.34 -11.68 4.53
N LYS A 50 15.43 -11.34 3.61
CA LYS A 50 15.37 -11.94 2.27
C LYS A 50 16.07 -11.03 1.28
N GLN A 51 16.98 -11.60 0.48
CA GLN A 51 17.58 -10.86 -0.61
C GLN A 51 16.56 -10.61 -1.72
N ASN A 52 16.53 -9.38 -2.24
CA ASN A 52 15.74 -9.05 -3.41
C ASN A 52 16.18 -9.90 -4.60
N ARG A 53 15.22 -10.41 -5.39
CA ARG A 53 15.52 -11.18 -6.61
C ARG A 53 16.34 -10.38 -7.63
N ILE A 54 16.13 -9.06 -7.65
CA ILE A 54 16.90 -8.12 -8.47
C ILE A 54 17.71 -7.26 -7.52
N ILE A 55 19.03 -7.30 -7.67
CA ILE A 55 19.92 -6.37 -6.98
C ILE A 55 19.81 -5.03 -7.70
N VAL A 56 19.38 -4.01 -6.97
CA VAL A 56 19.24 -2.66 -7.50
C VAL A 56 20.62 -2.01 -7.55
N ASP A 57 21.13 -1.80 -8.76
CA ASP A 57 22.34 -1.02 -9.01
C ASP A 57 22.06 0.01 -10.13
N PRO A 58 21.59 1.22 -9.75
CA PRO A 58 21.22 2.26 -10.70
C PRO A 58 22.36 2.71 -11.62
N TYR A 59 23.61 2.44 -11.25
CA TYR A 59 24.79 2.88 -11.99
C TYR A 59 25.24 1.87 -13.06
N SER A 60 24.85 0.59 -12.95
CA SER A 60 25.13 -0.43 -13.97
C SER A 60 23.99 -0.66 -14.98
N TRP A 61 22.83 -0.04 -14.73
CA TRP A 61 21.66 -0.11 -15.63
C TRP A 61 21.77 0.74 -16.89
N TYR A 62 22.80 1.58 -17.00
CA TYR A 62 23.05 2.42 -18.16
C TYR A 62 24.43 2.12 -18.75
N ASP A 63 24.52 2.03 -20.07
CA ASP A 63 25.81 1.96 -20.75
C ASP A 63 26.53 3.31 -20.64
N ASN A 64 27.68 3.32 -19.96
CA ASN A 64 28.50 4.52 -19.74
C ASN A 64 29.36 4.88 -20.97
N SER A 65 29.18 4.19 -22.11
CA SER A 65 29.99 4.37 -23.33
C SER A 65 29.83 5.74 -24.02
N ASN A 66 28.81 6.54 -23.71
CA ASN A 66 28.66 7.89 -24.25
C ASN A 66 28.38 8.95 -23.18
N SER A 67 29.48 9.59 -22.77
CA SER A 67 29.48 10.75 -21.89
C SER A 67 28.90 11.99 -22.59
N TYR A 68 28.13 12.77 -21.82
CA TYR A 68 27.75 14.18 -22.03
C TYR A 68 26.54 14.56 -22.87
N ASN A 69 25.62 13.68 -23.31
CA ASN A 69 24.32 14.18 -23.81
C ASN A 69 23.18 13.17 -23.59
N ALA A 70 22.02 13.69 -23.16
CA ALA A 70 20.71 13.04 -23.03
C ALA A 70 20.49 12.09 -21.82
N PHE A 71 20.03 12.69 -20.71
CA PHE A 71 19.39 11.98 -19.58
C PHE A 71 18.07 11.26 -19.97
N GLY A 72 17.57 11.43 -21.21
CA GLY A 72 16.27 10.89 -21.64
C GLY A 72 16.31 9.64 -22.54
N ASN A 73 17.45 9.31 -23.18
CA ASN A 73 17.51 8.29 -24.24
C ASN A 73 18.59 7.21 -24.02
N ARG A 74 19.02 6.97 -22.78
CA ARG A 74 20.01 5.92 -22.51
C ARG A 74 19.35 4.54 -22.66
N PRO A 75 19.91 3.63 -23.47
CA PRO A 75 19.41 2.26 -23.52
C PRO A 75 19.56 1.62 -22.14
N ILE A 76 18.44 1.13 -21.59
CA ILE A 76 18.41 0.46 -20.29
C ILE A 76 19.00 -0.94 -20.48
N LYS A 77 20.08 -1.23 -19.74
CA LYS A 77 20.57 -2.60 -19.60
C LYS A 77 19.78 -3.25 -18.48
N LEU A 78 18.84 -4.12 -18.86
CA LEU A 78 18.08 -4.88 -17.88
C LEU A 78 19.05 -5.73 -17.03
N PRO A 79 18.91 -5.71 -15.68
CA PRO A 79 19.72 -6.55 -14.82
C PRO A 79 19.42 -8.02 -15.13
N ASP A 80 20.47 -8.84 -15.19
CA ASP A 80 20.31 -10.27 -15.37
C ASP A 80 19.64 -10.85 -14.11
N VAL A 81 18.61 -11.65 -14.34
CA VAL A 81 17.89 -12.32 -13.26
C VAL A 81 18.52 -13.69 -13.16
N GLY A 82 19.29 -13.92 -12.09
CA GLY A 82 19.91 -15.22 -11.83
C GLY A 82 18.88 -16.36 -11.87
N GLU A 83 19.37 -17.59 -12.07
CA GLU A 83 18.51 -18.78 -12.08
C GLU A 83 17.60 -18.81 -10.84
N PHE A 84 16.34 -19.20 -11.05
CA PHE A 84 15.37 -19.23 -9.96
C PHE A 84 15.86 -20.18 -8.87
N GLN A 85 16.07 -19.63 -7.67
CA GLN A 85 16.29 -20.40 -6.46
C GLN A 85 15.05 -20.33 -5.60
N MET A 86 14.51 -21.50 -5.23
CA MET A 86 13.44 -21.57 -4.26
C MET A 86 13.98 -20.96 -2.94
N PRO A 87 13.26 -20.04 -2.30
CA PRO A 87 13.67 -19.51 -1.01
C PRO A 87 13.90 -20.68 -0.07
N SER A 88 15.10 -20.76 0.52
CA SER A 88 15.38 -21.77 1.53
C SER A 88 14.33 -21.61 2.63
N SER A 89 13.70 -22.70 3.06
CA SER A 89 12.85 -22.73 4.24
C SER A 89 13.72 -22.55 5.49
N THR A 90 14.42 -21.43 5.62
CA THR A 90 15.08 -21.06 6.85
C THR A 90 13.98 -20.89 7.88
N SER A 91 14.00 -21.77 8.87
CA SER A 91 13.16 -21.80 10.06
C SER A 91 13.45 -20.61 10.99
N SER A 92 13.70 -19.42 10.45
CA SER A 92 13.64 -18.19 11.21
C SER A 92 12.19 -18.08 11.68
N LYS A 93 11.99 -18.38 12.96
CA LYS A 93 10.73 -18.34 13.71
C LYS A 93 9.89 -17.16 13.18
N MET A 94 8.92 -17.45 12.31
CA MET A 94 8.06 -16.43 11.72
C MET A 94 7.37 -15.70 12.88
N SER A 95 7.80 -14.48 13.16
CA SER A 95 7.08 -13.61 14.08
C SER A 95 5.87 -13.11 13.33
N ASN A 96 4.81 -13.93 13.27
CA ASN A 96 3.53 -13.50 12.77
C ASN A 96 3.12 -12.26 13.58
N ILE A 97 3.01 -11.13 12.90
CA ILE A 97 2.48 -9.92 13.51
C ILE A 97 0.98 -10.08 13.65
N ASP A 98 0.51 -9.79 14.86
CA ASP A 98 -0.90 -9.72 15.19
C ASP A 98 -1.20 -8.36 15.81
N LEU A 99 -1.97 -7.55 15.08
CA LEU A 99 -2.38 -6.23 15.51
C LEU A 99 -3.57 -6.25 16.47
N ARG A 100 -4.19 -7.41 16.76
CA ARG A 100 -5.30 -7.49 17.71
C ARG A 100 -4.89 -6.97 19.10
N GLY A 101 -5.72 -6.11 19.68
CA GLY A 101 -5.45 -5.48 20.97
C GLY A 101 -4.33 -4.44 20.94
N ARG A 102 -3.85 -4.03 19.77
CA ARG A 102 -2.94 -2.91 19.59
C ARG A 102 -3.72 -1.64 19.25
N LYS A 103 -3.23 -0.50 19.71
CA LYS A 103 -3.67 0.81 19.26
C LYS A 103 -2.86 1.22 18.03
N LEU A 104 -3.54 1.65 16.98
CA LEU A 104 -2.93 2.02 15.71
C LEU A 104 -3.19 3.50 15.43
N GLN A 105 -2.20 4.18 14.82
CA GLN A 105 -2.40 5.48 14.22
C GLN A 105 -2.76 5.29 12.75
N VAL A 106 -3.85 5.89 12.31
CA VAL A 106 -4.36 5.74 10.95
C VAL A 106 -4.75 7.09 10.38
N ILE A 107 -4.59 7.23 9.07
CA ILE A 107 -5.14 8.34 8.30
C ILE A 107 -6.25 7.75 7.44
N VAL A 108 -7.46 8.29 7.56
CA VAL A 108 -8.61 7.86 6.78
C VAL A 108 -8.89 8.89 5.70
N LYS A 109 -8.92 8.45 4.44
CA LYS A 109 -9.32 9.25 3.29
C LYS A 109 -10.54 8.59 2.66
N LEU A 110 -11.62 9.35 2.48
CA LEU A 110 -12.81 8.92 1.75
C LEU A 110 -12.94 9.79 0.51
N ALA A 111 -13.17 9.16 -0.64
CA ALA A 111 -13.33 9.85 -1.90
C ALA A 111 -14.47 9.22 -2.70
N ASN A 112 -15.28 10.08 -3.33
CA ASN A 112 -16.36 9.68 -4.22
C ASN A 112 -16.07 10.23 -5.61
N ILE A 113 -16.21 9.36 -6.62
CA ILE A 113 -16.10 9.75 -8.02
C ILE A 113 -17.49 9.55 -8.63
N VAL A 114 -18.13 10.64 -9.01
CA VAL A 114 -19.45 10.64 -9.64
C VAL A 114 -19.31 11.19 -11.06
N LEU A 115 -19.58 10.35 -12.05
CA LEU A 115 -19.55 10.71 -13.46
C LEU A 115 -20.97 11.00 -13.96
N THR A 116 -21.15 12.07 -14.72
CA THR A 116 -22.44 12.44 -15.34
C THR A 116 -22.28 12.49 -16.86
N PRO A 117 -23.36 12.50 -17.65
CA PRO A 117 -23.26 12.72 -19.10
C PRO A 117 -22.51 14.02 -19.46
N ASP A 118 -22.70 15.09 -18.67
CA ASP A 118 -22.02 16.38 -18.87
C ASP A 118 -20.55 16.35 -18.43
N ASN A 119 -20.20 15.50 -17.46
CA ASN A 119 -18.83 15.30 -17.01
C ASN A 119 -18.49 13.79 -16.92
N PRO A 120 -18.27 13.11 -18.07
CA PRO A 120 -18.22 11.66 -18.14
C PRO A 120 -16.85 11.06 -17.87
N LYS A 121 -15.82 11.89 -17.62
CA LYS A 121 -14.43 11.44 -17.49
C LYS A 121 -13.82 11.90 -16.17
N TYR A 122 -13.24 10.95 -15.45
CA TYR A 122 -12.33 11.21 -14.34
C TYR A 122 -10.92 10.79 -14.79
N PRO A 123 -9.95 11.72 -14.89
CA PRO A 123 -8.61 11.41 -15.40
C PRO A 123 -7.78 10.53 -14.45
N GLY A 124 -8.33 10.19 -13.26
CA GLY A 124 -7.59 9.51 -12.21
C GLY A 124 -6.96 10.49 -11.23
N GLY A 125 -6.61 9.97 -10.05
CA GLY A 125 -5.73 10.67 -9.12
C GLY A 125 -4.27 10.53 -9.56
N VAL A 126 -3.42 11.43 -9.07
CA VAL A 126 -1.96 11.30 -9.24
C VAL A 126 -1.48 10.11 -8.41
N TRP A 127 -0.89 9.11 -9.06
CA TRP A 127 -0.22 8.02 -8.35
C TRP A 127 0.96 8.58 -7.57
N HIS A 128 0.94 8.37 -6.26
CA HIS A 128 2.01 8.72 -5.35
C HIS A 128 2.15 7.64 -4.30
N VAL A 129 3.33 7.57 -3.67
CA VAL A 129 3.52 6.75 -2.48
C VAL A 129 2.89 7.50 -1.31
N GLU A 130 2.03 6.82 -0.56
CA GLU A 130 1.46 7.36 0.67
C GLU A 130 2.51 7.29 1.77
N GLY A 131 2.81 8.44 2.39
CA GLY A 131 3.84 8.56 3.42
C GLY A 131 5.21 9.00 2.88
N MET A 132 5.80 10.00 3.53
CA MET A 132 7.22 10.33 3.47
C MET A 132 7.99 9.60 4.59
N GLU A 133 9.33 9.54 4.52
CA GLU A 133 10.17 8.86 5.52
C GLU A 133 9.87 9.34 6.96
N ASN A 134 9.52 10.62 7.12
CA ASN A 134 9.13 11.25 8.38
C ASN A 134 7.69 10.96 8.82
N GLU A 135 6.82 10.45 7.95
CA GLU A 135 5.42 10.13 8.27
C GLU A 135 5.24 8.67 8.70
N HIS A 136 6.26 7.83 8.53
CA HIS A 136 6.32 6.44 9.00
C HIS A 136 5.09 5.58 8.60
N ILE A 137 4.52 5.82 7.42
CA ILE A 137 3.43 5.00 6.88
C ILE A 137 3.99 3.66 6.40
N VAL A 138 3.53 2.57 7.01
CA VAL A 138 4.03 1.20 6.75
C VAL A 138 3.09 0.33 5.92
N ALA A 139 1.82 0.74 5.78
CA ALA A 139 0.82 0.05 4.99
C ALA A 139 -0.29 1.01 4.56
N THR A 140 -0.84 0.77 3.37
CA THR A 140 -2.04 1.46 2.87
C THR A 140 -3.06 0.41 2.44
N GLY A 141 -4.33 0.62 2.79
CA GLY A 141 -5.46 -0.19 2.33
C GLY A 141 -6.42 0.66 1.52
N ILE A 142 -6.93 0.12 0.41
CA ILE A 142 -7.94 0.76 -0.42
C ILE A 142 -9.16 -0.14 -0.44
N PHE A 143 -10.31 0.42 -0.09
CA PHE A 143 -11.58 -0.30 -0.06
C PHE A 143 -12.60 0.40 -0.97
N TYR A 144 -13.10 -0.31 -1.98
CA TYR A 144 -14.14 0.19 -2.87
C TYR A 144 -15.49 -0.19 -2.28
N TYR A 145 -16.11 0.75 -1.57
CA TYR A 145 -17.38 0.49 -0.88
C TYR A 145 -18.57 0.34 -1.85
N PHE A 146 -18.52 0.99 -3.01
CA PHE A 146 -19.56 0.93 -4.02
C PHE A 146 -18.98 1.28 -5.39
N ASN A 147 -19.43 0.55 -6.41
CA ASN A 147 -19.15 0.86 -7.80
C ASN A 147 -20.33 0.45 -8.67
N SER A 148 -20.68 1.28 -9.65
CA SER A 148 -21.80 1.06 -10.57
C SER A 148 -21.45 1.59 -11.95
N ASN A 149 -22.12 1.09 -12.99
CA ASN A 149 -21.90 1.50 -14.38
C ASN A 149 -20.45 1.29 -14.89
N ILE A 150 -19.78 0.26 -14.37
CA ILE A 150 -18.45 -0.19 -14.79
C ILE A 150 -18.58 -1.24 -15.90
N THR A 151 -17.93 -1.02 -17.04
CA THR A 151 -17.72 -2.05 -18.06
C THR A 151 -16.63 -3.02 -17.61
N GLN A 152 -16.74 -4.30 -17.99
CA GLN A 152 -15.62 -5.24 -17.82
C GLN A 152 -14.43 -4.76 -18.65
N SER A 153 -13.27 -4.71 -18.02
CA SER A 153 -11.99 -4.37 -18.64
C SER A 153 -11.45 -5.50 -19.51
#